data_AF-U5N6R7-F1
#
_entry.id   AF-U5N6R7-F1
#
_cell.length_a   1.000
_cell.length_b   1.000
_cell.length_c   1.000
_cell.angle_alpha   90.00
_cell.angle_beta   90.00
_cell.angle_gamma   90.00
#
_symmetry.space_group_name_H-M   'P 1'
#
loop_
_entity.id
_entity.type
_entity.pdbx_description
1 polymer ?
#
loop_
_entity_poly.entity_id
_entity_poly.type
_entity_poly.pdbx_seq_one_letter_code
_entity_poly.pdbx_strand_id
1 'polypeptide(L)'
;MARAPASATRKVVGLGFLPEEARHGFLIDVPKGSAAAEMICITEHRGNDLDHLGALTVATPSSNDPGLRVVIDRARWLALAPAFWDEANRRLRANGLPVAKFQKNPGKPVPVHPSLGKELCVLCWAVEDASPDDIPNALHNWEALAPEERWWLYTMTVATTGQAMQKGLGWRKALRAAIADNPFVKGEGLSPKARRELLGHSQLSLAL
;
A
#
# COMPACT_ATOMS: atom_id res chain seq x y z
N MET A 1 -31.31 31.95 3.32
CA MET A 1 -30.81 30.56 3.36
C MET A 1 -29.86 30.37 2.19
N ALA A 2 -28.55 30.30 2.44
CA ALA A 2 -27.57 30.03 1.40
C ALA A 2 -27.69 28.55 0.98
N ARG A 3 -27.89 28.32 -0.31
CA ARG A 3 -27.98 27.01 -0.93
C ARG A 3 -26.63 26.30 -0.71
N ALA A 4 -26.66 25.14 -0.06
CA ALA A 4 -25.47 24.28 0.06
C ALA A 4 -24.90 24.03 -1.35
N PRO A 5 -23.57 24.15 -1.55
CA PRO A 5 -22.98 23.88 -2.85
C PRO A 5 -23.29 22.45 -3.25
N ALA A 6 -23.74 22.26 -4.48
CA ALA A 6 -23.98 20.93 -5.05
C ALA A 6 -22.69 20.10 -4.92
N SER A 7 -22.82 18.89 -4.36
CA SER A 7 -21.71 17.94 -4.23
C SER A 7 -21.01 17.79 -5.57
N ALA A 8 -19.78 18.29 -5.69
CA ALA A 8 -18.92 17.95 -6.82
C ALA A 8 -18.86 16.42 -6.92
N THR A 9 -19.12 15.87 -8.10
CA THR A 9 -19.03 14.42 -8.32
C THR A 9 -17.59 13.99 -8.11
N ARG A 10 -17.33 13.26 -7.01
CA ARG A 10 -16.02 12.71 -6.66
C ARG A 10 -15.41 11.94 -7.84
N LYS A 11 -14.44 12.54 -8.52
CA LYS A 11 -13.72 11.88 -9.62
C LYS A 11 -12.68 10.93 -9.05
N VAL A 12 -12.97 9.63 -9.12
CA VAL A 12 -12.04 8.57 -8.71
C VAL A 12 -11.17 8.15 -9.90
N VAL A 13 -9.87 8.03 -9.68
CA VAL A 13 -8.88 7.58 -10.67
C VAL A 13 -8.10 6.40 -10.12
N GLY A 14 -7.75 5.44 -10.98
CA GLY A 14 -6.97 4.27 -10.60
C GLY A 14 -7.63 3.46 -9.46
N LEU A 15 -6.84 3.11 -8.44
CA LEU A 15 -7.28 2.37 -7.28
C LEU A 15 -7.70 3.33 -6.14
N GLY A 16 -8.90 3.90 -6.28
CA GLY A 16 -9.54 4.72 -5.24
C GLY A 16 -8.92 6.10 -5.02
N PHE A 17 -8.03 6.57 -5.90
CA PHE A 17 -7.39 7.88 -5.75
C PHE A 17 -8.40 8.99 -6.05
N LEU A 18 -8.46 9.99 -5.17
CA LEU A 18 -9.35 11.15 -5.25
C LEU A 18 -8.48 12.42 -5.38
N PRO A 19 -8.17 12.88 -6.60
CA PRO A 19 -7.22 13.98 -6.81
C PRO A 19 -7.60 15.27 -6.07
N GLU A 20 -8.90 15.59 -6.00
CA GLU A 20 -9.40 16.82 -5.37
C GLU A 20 -9.33 16.79 -3.83
N GLU A 21 -9.21 15.60 -3.23
CA GLU A 21 -9.16 15.42 -1.76
C GLU A 21 -7.76 15.04 -1.25
N ALA A 22 -6.91 14.53 -2.15
CA ALA A 22 -5.63 13.95 -1.80
C ALA A 22 -4.56 15.01 -1.48
N ARG A 23 -3.89 14.86 -0.32
CA ARG A 23 -2.67 15.63 0.03
C ARG A 23 -1.36 14.90 -0.31
N HIS A 24 -1.47 13.61 -0.59
CA HIS A 24 -0.41 12.75 -1.11
C HIS A 24 -1.06 11.61 -1.90
N GLY A 25 -0.27 10.79 -2.59
CA GLY A 25 -0.77 9.68 -3.39
C GLY A 25 0.38 8.74 -3.77
N PHE A 26 0.03 7.58 -4.32
CA PHE A 26 1.02 6.64 -4.81
C PHE A 26 0.76 6.34 -6.27
N LEU A 27 1.82 6.01 -6.99
CA LEU A 27 1.76 5.57 -8.37
C LEU A 27 2.44 4.22 -8.51
N ILE A 28 1.71 3.24 -9.03
CA ILE A 28 2.27 1.95 -9.43
C ILE A 28 2.65 2.04 -10.90
N ASP A 29 3.93 1.88 -11.20
CA ASP A 29 4.44 1.79 -12.56
C ASP A 29 4.81 0.35 -12.89
N VAL A 30 4.08 -0.23 -13.84
CA VAL A 30 4.30 -1.58 -14.34
C VAL A 30 4.81 -1.46 -15.77
N PRO A 31 6.05 -1.87 -16.04
CA PRO A 31 6.62 -1.75 -17.37
C PRO A 31 5.92 -2.67 -18.37
N LYS A 32 6.06 -2.37 -19.66
CA LYS A 32 5.30 -3.03 -20.74
C LYS A 32 5.72 -4.48 -21.01
N GLY A 33 6.91 -4.89 -20.57
CA GLY A 33 7.39 -6.24 -20.78
C GLY A 33 6.57 -7.28 -20.02
N SER A 34 6.96 -8.54 -20.18
CA SER A 34 6.34 -9.68 -19.49
C SER A 34 7.36 -10.53 -18.74
N ALA A 35 8.63 -10.12 -18.72
CA ALA A 35 9.70 -10.88 -18.09
C ALA A 35 9.52 -10.91 -16.57
N ALA A 36 9.72 -12.08 -15.95
CA ALA A 36 9.57 -12.28 -14.51
C ALA A 36 10.50 -11.39 -13.66
N ALA A 37 11.71 -11.10 -14.18
CA ALA A 37 12.71 -10.25 -13.52
C ALA A 37 12.51 -8.75 -13.78
N GLU A 38 11.49 -8.36 -14.55
CA GLU A 38 11.22 -6.96 -14.83
C GLU A 38 10.76 -6.24 -13.56
N MET A 39 11.30 -5.05 -13.30
CA MET A 39 11.08 -4.37 -12.03
C MET A 39 9.86 -3.45 -12.10
N ILE A 40 9.02 -3.55 -11.07
CA ILE A 40 7.84 -2.73 -10.85
C ILE A 40 8.17 -1.73 -9.76
N CYS A 41 7.82 -0.47 -10.02
CA CYS A 41 8.13 0.64 -9.14
C CYS A 41 6.87 1.19 -8.49
N ILE A 42 6.97 1.54 -7.21
CA ILE A 42 5.93 2.31 -6.51
C ILE A 42 6.56 3.59 -5.98
N THR A 43 6.02 4.72 -6.41
CA THR A 43 6.45 6.06 -5.99
C THR A 43 5.38 6.74 -5.18
N GLU A 44 5.79 7.46 -4.14
CA GLU A 44 4.94 8.32 -3.32
C GLU A 44 5.10 9.78 -3.77
N HIS A 45 3.98 10.46 -4.00
CA HIS A 45 3.91 11.84 -4.46
C HIS A 45 3.19 12.71 -3.42
N ARG A 46 3.60 13.97 -3.27
CA ARG A 46 3.01 14.94 -2.31
C ARG A 46 2.96 16.33 -2.94
N GLY A 47 2.06 17.18 -2.45
CA GLY A 47 1.98 18.58 -2.91
C GLY A 47 1.70 18.69 -4.42
N ASN A 48 2.40 19.59 -5.11
CA ASN A 48 2.18 19.89 -6.52
C ASN A 48 2.45 18.71 -7.47
N ASP A 49 3.18 17.68 -7.02
CA ASP A 49 3.46 16.48 -7.82
C ASP A 49 2.22 15.58 -8.03
N LEU A 50 1.14 15.84 -7.28
CA LEU A 50 -0.11 15.08 -7.35
C LEU A 50 -0.92 15.33 -8.63
N ASP A 51 -0.81 16.55 -9.19
CA ASP A 51 -1.58 16.97 -10.37
C ASP A 51 -1.21 16.15 -11.61
N HIS A 52 -0.04 15.50 -11.59
CA HIS A 52 0.49 14.71 -12.69
C HIS A 52 0.18 13.21 -12.62
N LEU A 53 -0.37 12.70 -11.51
CA LEU A 53 -0.65 11.27 -11.31
C LEU A 53 -1.62 10.68 -12.35
N GLY A 54 -2.49 11.51 -12.95
CA GLY A 54 -3.44 11.06 -13.97
C GLY A 54 -2.95 11.12 -15.42
N ALA A 55 -1.80 11.75 -15.70
CA ALA A 55 -1.44 12.20 -17.05
C ALA A 55 -0.09 11.70 -17.57
N LEU A 56 0.81 11.20 -16.71
CA LEU A 56 2.17 10.86 -17.13
C LEU A 56 2.29 9.44 -17.71
N THR A 57 2.91 9.36 -18.89
CA THR A 57 3.93 8.33 -19.17
C THR A 57 5.13 8.67 -18.27
N VAL A 58 5.20 8.05 -17.10
CA VAL A 58 6.30 8.31 -16.16
C VAL A 58 7.57 7.69 -16.72
N ALA A 59 8.63 8.49 -16.83
CA ALA A 59 9.97 7.96 -17.08
C ALA A 59 10.38 7.09 -15.90
N THR A 60 11.08 5.98 -16.15
CA THR A 60 11.54 5.06 -15.09
C THR A 60 12.17 5.86 -13.93
N PRO A 61 11.64 5.75 -12.70
CA PRO A 61 12.12 6.56 -11.59
C PRO A 61 13.60 6.26 -11.32
N SER A 62 14.37 7.31 -11.04
CA SER A 62 15.79 7.16 -10.72
C SER A 62 15.98 6.40 -9.41
N SER A 63 17.08 5.66 -9.25
CA SER A 63 17.36 4.92 -8.02
C SER A 63 17.46 5.80 -6.77
N ASN A 64 17.74 7.09 -6.94
CA ASN A 64 17.94 8.07 -5.88
C ASN A 64 16.70 8.96 -5.63
N ASP A 65 15.59 8.68 -6.31
CA ASP A 65 14.33 9.38 -6.10
C ASP A 65 13.87 9.20 -4.63
N PRO A 66 13.67 10.29 -3.86
CA PRO A 66 13.25 10.21 -2.46
C PRO A 66 11.81 9.67 -2.29
N GLY A 67 10.98 9.79 -3.33
CA GLY A 67 9.63 9.25 -3.40
C GLY A 67 9.58 7.79 -3.83
N LEU A 68 10.68 7.19 -4.30
CA LEU A 68 10.73 5.78 -4.70
C LEU A 68 10.68 4.87 -3.47
N ARG A 69 9.53 4.22 -3.26
CA ARG A 69 9.24 3.38 -2.09
C ARG A 69 9.49 1.91 -2.32
N VAL A 70 9.16 1.41 -3.51
CA VAL A 70 9.25 -0.01 -3.85
C VAL A 70 9.90 -0.19 -5.20
N VAL A 71 10.80 -1.17 -5.28
CA VAL A 71 11.31 -1.76 -6.52
C VAL A 71 11.28 -3.27 -6.33
N ILE A 72 10.33 -3.95 -6.97
CA ILE A 72 10.06 -5.38 -6.80
C ILE A 72 9.97 -6.07 -8.16
N ASP A 73 10.43 -7.32 -8.27
CA ASP A 73 10.32 -8.06 -9.52
C ASP A 73 8.88 -8.46 -9.83
N ARG A 74 8.58 -8.64 -11.12
CA ARG A 74 7.26 -8.99 -11.62
C ARG A 74 6.75 -10.30 -11.06
N ALA A 75 7.59 -11.31 -10.82
CA ALA A 75 7.12 -12.58 -10.27
C ALA A 75 6.52 -12.40 -8.88
N ARG A 76 7.25 -11.73 -7.96
CA ARG A 76 6.74 -11.41 -6.62
C ARG A 76 5.53 -10.48 -6.66
N TRP A 77 5.54 -9.47 -7.53
CA TRP A 77 4.40 -8.59 -7.73
C TRP A 77 3.14 -9.36 -8.12
N LEU A 78 3.23 -10.25 -9.11
CA LEU A 78 2.08 -11.02 -9.57
C LEU A 78 1.58 -12.03 -8.54
N ALA A 79 2.44 -12.46 -7.61
CA ALA A 79 2.06 -13.32 -6.50
C ALA A 79 1.25 -12.58 -5.41
N LEU A 80 1.52 -11.28 -5.16
CA LEU A 80 0.85 -10.51 -4.10
C LEU A 80 -0.27 -9.59 -4.59
N ALA A 81 -0.14 -9.02 -5.79
CA ALA A 81 -1.01 -7.94 -6.26
C ALA A 81 -2.49 -8.32 -6.41
N PRO A 82 -2.87 -9.54 -6.88
CA PRO A 82 -4.27 -9.95 -6.94
C PRO A 82 -4.98 -9.91 -5.59
N ALA A 83 -4.37 -10.50 -4.56
CA ALA A 83 -4.94 -10.53 -3.20
C ALA A 83 -5.05 -9.12 -2.60
N PHE A 84 -4.01 -8.29 -2.79
CA PHE A 84 -4.08 -6.88 -2.40
C PHE A 84 -5.23 -6.14 -3.10
N TRP A 85 -5.44 -6.37 -4.40
CA TRP A 85 -6.51 -5.74 -5.17
C TRP A 85 -7.90 -6.14 -4.68
N ASP A 86 -8.08 -7.40 -4.29
CA ASP A 86 -9.35 -7.89 -3.74
C ASP A 86 -9.67 -7.21 -2.40
N GLU A 87 -8.70 -7.11 -1.50
CA GLU A 87 -8.86 -6.38 -0.23
C GLU A 87 -9.11 -4.88 -0.45
N ALA A 88 -8.36 -4.24 -1.34
CA ALA A 88 -8.58 -2.86 -1.72
C ALA A 88 -10.01 -2.65 -2.26
N ASN A 89 -10.46 -3.50 -3.17
CA ASN A 89 -11.81 -3.42 -3.73
C ASN A 89 -12.91 -3.71 -2.70
N ARG A 90 -12.70 -4.61 -1.72
CA ARG A 90 -13.62 -4.79 -0.59
C ARG A 90 -13.81 -3.46 0.15
N ARG A 91 -12.72 -2.75 0.44
CA ARG A 91 -12.74 -1.46 1.15
C ARG A 91 -13.31 -0.32 0.31
N LEU A 92 -13.02 -0.26 -0.99
CA LEU A 92 -13.61 0.73 -1.88
C LEU A 92 -15.14 0.58 -1.91
N ARG A 93 -15.65 -0.65 -2.07
CA ARG A 93 -17.11 -0.91 -2.02
C ARG A 93 -17.72 -0.50 -0.68
N ALA A 94 -17.08 -0.86 0.43
CA ALA A 94 -17.56 -0.50 1.77
C ALA A 94 -17.63 1.02 2.00
N ASN A 95 -16.87 1.82 1.25
CA ASN A 95 -16.86 3.29 1.32
C ASN A 95 -17.61 3.96 0.16
N GLY A 96 -18.39 3.21 -0.62
CA GLY A 96 -19.17 3.77 -1.74
C GLY A 96 -18.31 4.28 -2.90
N LEU A 97 -17.07 3.80 -3.03
CA LEU A 97 -16.17 4.15 -4.11
C LEU A 97 -16.19 3.09 -5.23
N PRO A 98 -15.93 3.48 -6.49
CA PRO A 98 -15.80 2.54 -7.60
C PRO A 98 -14.64 1.57 -7.36
N VAL A 99 -14.83 0.32 -7.76
CA VAL A 99 -13.78 -0.71 -7.76
C VAL A 99 -12.93 -0.65 -9.03
N ALA A 100 -11.69 -1.11 -8.92
CA ALA A 100 -10.77 -1.19 -10.05
C ALA A 100 -10.43 -2.66 -10.35
N LYS A 101 -10.43 -3.05 -11.63
CA LYS A 101 -9.98 -4.38 -12.04
C LYS A 101 -8.45 -4.44 -12.01
N PHE A 102 -7.89 -5.50 -11.40
CA PHE A 102 -6.46 -5.77 -11.50
C PHE A 102 -6.07 -6.08 -12.94
N GLN A 103 -5.00 -5.45 -13.42
CA GLN A 103 -4.42 -5.68 -14.74
C GLN A 103 -2.95 -6.05 -14.55
N LYS A 104 -2.51 -7.16 -15.16
CA LYS A 104 -1.10 -7.59 -15.07
C LYS A 104 -0.15 -6.61 -15.74
N ASN A 105 -0.59 -6.01 -16.84
CA ASN A 105 0.12 -5.01 -17.63
C ASN A 105 -0.81 -3.81 -17.89
N PRO A 106 -1.02 -2.94 -16.90
CA PRO A 106 -1.79 -1.72 -17.12
C PRO A 106 -1.03 -0.84 -18.12
N GLY A 107 -1.65 -0.47 -19.24
CA GLY A 107 -1.00 0.35 -20.28
C GLY A 107 -0.60 1.76 -19.85
N LYS A 108 -0.95 2.16 -18.62
CA LYS A 108 -0.60 3.40 -17.95
C LYS A 108 -0.32 3.13 -16.47
N PRO A 109 0.51 3.95 -15.79
CA PRO A 109 0.67 3.88 -14.35
C PRO A 109 -0.67 3.99 -13.61
N VAL A 110 -0.77 3.35 -12.44
CA VAL A 110 -2.01 3.28 -11.66
C VAL A 110 -1.91 4.18 -10.43
N PRO A 111 -2.69 5.28 -10.36
CA PRO A 111 -2.82 6.07 -9.14
C PRO A 111 -3.51 5.28 -8.04
N VAL A 112 -3.04 5.42 -6.81
CA VAL A 112 -3.56 4.68 -5.65
C VAL A 112 -3.87 5.64 -4.51
N HIS A 113 -5.01 5.41 -3.86
CA HIS A 113 -5.39 6.11 -2.64
C HIS A 113 -4.27 6.05 -1.59
N PRO A 114 -3.98 7.15 -0.87
CA PRO A 114 -2.98 7.20 0.20
C PRO A 114 -2.92 6.00 1.13
N SER A 115 -4.04 5.68 1.78
CA SER A 115 -4.09 4.57 2.73
C SER A 115 -3.77 3.22 2.08
N LEU A 116 -4.25 2.99 0.85
CA LEU A 116 -4.00 1.75 0.14
C LEU A 116 -2.54 1.64 -0.30
N GLY A 117 -1.94 2.74 -0.78
CA GLY A 117 -0.54 2.77 -1.18
C GLY A 117 0.42 2.53 -0.01
N LYS A 118 0.11 3.04 1.18
CA LYS A 118 0.86 2.74 2.42
C LYS A 118 0.84 1.25 2.74
N GLU A 119 -0.34 0.65 2.70
CA GLU A 119 -0.52 -0.77 3.01
C GLU A 119 0.14 -1.68 1.97
N LEU A 120 0.10 -1.29 0.69
CA LEU A 120 0.81 -1.96 -0.40
C LEU A 120 2.33 -1.90 -0.19
N CYS A 121 2.86 -0.74 0.18
CA CYS A 121 4.29 -0.58 0.47
C CYS A 121 4.72 -1.57 1.57
N VAL A 122 3.99 -1.64 2.69
CA VAL A 122 4.29 -2.58 3.79
C VAL A 122 4.33 -4.02 3.30
N LEU A 123 3.36 -4.44 2.48
CA LEU A 123 3.34 -5.80 1.92
C LEU A 123 4.53 -6.05 0.99
N CYS A 124 4.83 -5.13 0.08
CA CYS A 124 5.97 -5.25 -0.83
C CYS A 124 7.31 -5.30 -0.07
N TRP A 125 7.47 -4.47 0.95
CA TRP A 125 8.68 -4.41 1.78
C TRP A 125 8.91 -5.69 2.59
N ALA A 126 7.85 -6.36 3.02
CA ALA A 126 7.96 -7.63 3.73
C ALA A 126 8.49 -8.76 2.84
N VAL A 127 8.16 -8.75 1.54
CA VAL A 127 8.42 -9.88 0.63
C VAL A 127 9.56 -9.65 -0.37
N GLU A 128 10.12 -8.44 -0.43
CA GLU A 128 11.11 -8.06 -1.46
C GLU A 128 12.37 -8.95 -1.47
N ASP A 129 12.77 -9.45 -0.30
CA ASP A 129 13.91 -10.34 -0.10
C ASP A 129 13.46 -11.71 0.47
N ALA A 130 12.15 -12.00 0.49
CA ALA A 130 11.62 -13.29 0.92
C ALA A 130 11.64 -14.30 -0.24
N SER A 131 11.55 -15.60 0.08
CA SER A 131 11.28 -16.59 -0.96
C SER A 131 9.91 -16.30 -1.58
N PRO A 132 9.74 -16.43 -2.90
CA PRO A 132 8.40 -16.35 -3.51
C PRO A 132 7.39 -17.31 -2.87
N ASP A 133 7.85 -18.45 -2.35
CA ASP A 133 7.03 -19.45 -1.67
C ASP A 133 6.47 -18.96 -0.32
N ASP A 134 7.07 -17.91 0.27
CA ASP A 134 6.61 -17.32 1.54
C ASP A 134 5.51 -16.26 1.33
N ILE A 135 5.27 -15.83 0.08
CA ILE A 135 4.29 -14.77 -0.22
C ILE A 135 2.86 -15.16 0.21
N PRO A 136 2.36 -16.39 0.01
CA PRO A 136 1.06 -16.80 0.54
C PRO A 136 0.97 -16.66 2.07
N ASN A 137 2.03 -17.00 2.81
CA ASN A 137 2.08 -16.80 4.26
C ASN A 137 2.06 -15.32 4.62
N ALA A 138 2.86 -14.51 3.91
CA ALA A 138 2.90 -13.06 4.06
C ALA A 138 1.54 -12.39 3.86
N LEU A 139 0.77 -12.83 2.87
CA LEU A 139 -0.58 -12.34 2.61
C LEU A 139 -1.51 -12.62 3.81
N HIS A 140 -1.51 -13.84 4.35
CA HIS A 140 -2.35 -14.16 5.52
C HIS A 140 -2.00 -13.31 6.75
N ASN A 141 -0.71 -13.14 7.04
CA ASN A 141 -0.26 -12.30 8.15
C ASN A 141 -0.64 -10.82 7.93
N TRP A 142 -0.42 -10.29 6.73
CA TRP A 142 -0.79 -8.92 6.38
C TRP A 142 -2.29 -8.68 6.44
N GLU A 143 -3.10 -9.63 5.95
CA GLU A 143 -4.57 -9.59 6.00
C GLU A 143 -5.09 -9.61 7.44
N ALA A 144 -4.40 -10.32 8.33
CA ALA A 144 -4.73 -10.34 9.75
C ALA A 144 -4.49 -8.99 10.43
N LEU A 145 -3.61 -8.12 9.92
CA LEU A 145 -3.41 -6.78 10.48
C LEU A 145 -4.61 -5.87 10.21
N ALA A 146 -5.02 -5.10 11.21
CA ALA A 146 -5.95 -3.99 11.03
C ALA A 146 -5.30 -2.89 10.16
N PRO A 147 -6.09 -2.11 9.40
CA PRO A 147 -5.56 -1.01 8.58
C PRO A 147 -4.66 -0.05 9.36
N GLU A 148 -5.02 0.28 10.61
CA GLU A 148 -4.27 1.18 11.47
C GLU A 148 -2.89 0.62 11.83
N GLU A 149 -2.78 -0.69 12.09
CA GLU A 149 -1.49 -1.36 12.35
C GLU A 149 -0.61 -1.30 11.10
N ARG A 150 -1.19 -1.52 9.90
CA ARG A 150 -0.46 -1.39 8.64
C ARG A 150 0.03 0.04 8.39
N TRP A 151 -0.78 1.06 8.70
CA TRP A 151 -0.38 2.46 8.56
C TRP A 151 0.69 2.89 9.58
N TRP A 152 0.63 2.34 10.79
CA TRP A 152 1.67 2.52 11.79
C TRP A 152 2.99 1.91 11.31
N LEU A 153 2.98 0.65 10.85
CA LEU A 153 4.15 -0.01 10.26
C LEU A 153 4.75 0.78 9.11
N TYR A 154 3.90 1.33 8.23
CA TYR A 154 4.35 2.22 7.15
C TYR A 154 5.09 3.43 7.70
N THR A 155 4.50 4.15 8.66
CA THR A 155 5.09 5.37 9.25
C THR A 155 6.44 5.07 9.90
N MET A 156 6.53 3.99 10.68
CA MET A 156 7.79 3.59 11.32
C MET A 156 8.88 3.25 10.31
N THR A 157 8.51 2.55 9.23
CA THR A 157 9.46 2.18 8.18
C THR A 157 9.92 3.40 7.39
N VAL A 158 9.01 4.31 7.01
CA VAL A 158 9.38 5.51 6.22
C VAL A 158 10.25 6.47 6.99
N ALA A 159 10.09 6.55 8.32
CA ALA A 159 10.91 7.41 9.16
C ALA A 159 12.42 7.09 9.10
N THR A 160 12.80 5.85 8.74
CA THR A 160 14.21 5.42 8.74
C THR A 160 14.68 4.76 7.45
N THR A 161 13.85 3.90 6.86
CA THR A 161 14.21 2.97 5.77
C THR A 161 13.10 2.91 4.72
N GLY A 162 12.55 4.08 4.37
CA GLY A 162 11.43 4.22 3.46
C GLY A 162 11.78 4.26 1.99
N GLN A 163 13.05 4.43 1.63
CA GLN A 163 13.51 4.53 0.25
C GLN A 163 13.82 3.12 -0.30
N ALA A 164 13.47 2.86 -1.56
CA ALA A 164 13.48 1.51 -2.13
C ALA A 164 14.83 0.79 -2.14
N MET A 165 15.95 1.51 -2.08
CA MET A 165 17.31 0.96 -2.04
C MET A 165 17.75 0.58 -0.62
N GLN A 166 17.03 0.99 0.42
CA GLN A 166 17.35 0.70 1.82
C GLN A 166 16.82 -0.67 2.26
N LYS A 167 17.04 -1.71 1.44
CA LYS A 167 16.52 -3.08 1.65
C LYS A 167 17.28 -3.83 2.72
N GLY A 168 16.64 -4.84 3.33
CA GLY A 168 17.32 -5.77 4.24
C GLY A 168 17.95 -5.15 5.49
N LEU A 169 17.51 -3.98 5.95
CA LEU A 169 18.02 -3.32 7.16
C LEU A 169 16.90 -2.67 7.99
N GLY A 170 17.14 -2.51 9.30
CA GLY A 170 16.20 -1.87 10.23
C GLY A 170 14.78 -2.44 10.16
N TRP A 171 13.80 -1.55 9.98
CA TRP A 171 12.39 -1.92 9.87
C TRP A 171 12.08 -2.84 8.69
N ARG A 172 12.89 -2.87 7.63
CA ARG A 172 12.71 -3.85 6.51
C ARG A 172 12.92 -5.28 6.96
N LYS A 173 13.95 -5.53 7.76
CA LYS A 173 14.17 -6.84 8.40
C LYS A 173 13.02 -7.19 9.34
N ALA A 174 12.54 -6.22 10.12
CA ALA A 174 11.42 -6.43 11.03
C ALA A 174 10.13 -6.78 10.28
N LEU A 175 9.83 -6.10 9.16
CA LEU A 175 8.68 -6.41 8.32
C LEU A 175 8.76 -7.81 7.71
N ARG A 176 9.92 -8.18 7.16
CA ARG A 176 10.15 -9.55 6.66
C ARG A 176 9.92 -10.58 7.76
N ALA A 177 10.51 -10.38 8.93
CA ALA A 177 10.36 -11.29 10.06
C ALA A 177 8.90 -11.40 10.52
N ALA A 178 8.19 -10.27 10.67
CA ALA A 178 6.83 -10.22 11.22
C ALA A 178 5.75 -10.71 10.24
N ILE A 179 5.94 -10.49 8.93
CA ILE A 179 4.92 -10.75 7.93
C ILE A 179 5.27 -11.98 7.09
N ALA A 180 6.49 -12.09 6.56
CA ALA A 180 6.86 -13.17 5.65
C ALA A 180 7.36 -14.42 6.39
N ASP A 181 8.31 -14.28 7.32
CA ASP A 181 8.95 -15.43 8.00
C ASP A 181 8.09 -15.99 9.15
N ASN A 182 7.21 -15.17 9.74
CA ASN A 182 6.38 -15.57 10.86
C ASN A 182 5.33 -16.61 10.41
N PRO A 183 5.34 -17.85 10.92
CA PRO A 183 4.36 -18.85 10.53
C PRO A 183 2.94 -18.37 10.85
N PHE A 184 2.05 -18.39 9.86
CA PHE A 184 0.66 -18.06 10.09
C PHE A 184 -0.03 -19.16 10.90
N VAL A 185 -0.41 -18.86 12.14
CA VAL A 185 -1.17 -19.76 13.01
C VAL A 185 -2.59 -19.21 13.20
N LYS A 186 -3.58 -19.90 12.64
CA LYS A 186 -4.97 -19.48 12.73
C LYS A 186 -5.54 -19.77 14.13
N GLY A 187 -5.89 -18.71 14.86
CA GLY A 187 -6.72 -18.82 16.08
C GLY A 187 -5.97 -18.89 17.42
N GLU A 188 -4.64 -18.85 17.43
CA GLU A 188 -3.87 -18.82 18.69
C GLU A 188 -3.55 -17.40 19.18
N GLY A 189 -3.68 -16.39 18.31
CA GLY A 189 -3.46 -14.98 18.64
C GLY A 189 -4.75 -14.18 18.93
N LEU A 190 -4.58 -12.96 19.44
CA LEU A 190 -5.70 -12.02 19.63
C LEU A 190 -6.38 -11.70 18.30
N SER A 191 -7.70 -11.92 18.24
CA SER A 191 -8.50 -11.59 17.04
C SER A 191 -8.37 -10.10 16.68
N PRO A 192 -8.49 -9.71 15.38
CA PRO A 192 -8.47 -8.30 14.98
C PRO A 192 -9.48 -7.44 15.75
N LYS A 193 -10.66 -8.00 16.07
CA LYS A 193 -11.68 -7.35 16.90
C LYS A 193 -11.17 -7.10 18.32
N ALA A 194 -10.60 -8.12 18.97
CA ALA A 194 -10.04 -7.99 20.32
C ALA A 194 -8.85 -7.00 20.36
N ARG A 195 -8.01 -6.97 19.33
CA ARG A 195 -6.92 -5.98 19.21
C ARG A 195 -7.47 -4.56 19.10
N ARG A 196 -8.50 -4.33 18.29
CA ARG A 196 -9.16 -3.02 18.16
C ARG A 196 -9.78 -2.56 19.48
N GLU A 197 -10.46 -3.46 20.20
CA GLU A 197 -11.02 -3.18 21.52
C GLU A 197 -9.92 -2.80 22.52
N LEU A 198 -8.81 -3.55 22.56
CA LEU A 198 -7.68 -3.27 23.44
C LEU A 198 -7.05 -1.89 23.18
N LEU A 199 -6.92 -1.50 21.91
CA LEU A 199 -6.43 -0.17 21.53
C LEU A 199 -7.42 0.96 21.88
N GLY A 200 -8.73 0.67 21.88
CA GLY A 200 -9.77 1.65 22.22
C GLY A 200 -9.88 1.97 23.71
N HIS A 201 -9.51 1.03 24.60
CA HIS A 201 -9.63 1.18 26.05
C HIS A 201 -8.35 1.67 26.76
N SER A 202 -7.25 1.81 26.03
CA SER A 202 -5.92 2.12 26.59
C SER A 202 -5.55 3.60 26.48
N GLN A 203 -6.51 4.51 26.65
CA GLN A 203 -6.18 5.93 26.86
C GLN A 203 -6.09 6.18 28.36
N LEU A 204 -4.92 6.61 28.82
CA LEU A 204 -4.80 7.22 30.14
C LEU A 204 -5.76 8.43 30.14
N SER A 205 -6.90 8.31 30.81
CA SER A 205 -7.74 9.47 31.12
C SER A 205 -6.99 10.27 32.19
N LEU A 206 -6.03 11.08 31.75
CA LEU A 206 -5.44 12.09 32.60
C LEU A 206 -6.53 13.17 32.73
N ALA A 207 -7.20 13.17 33.88
CA ALA A 207 -8.01 14.30 34.29
C ALA A 207 -7.06 15.51 34.38
N LEU A 208 -7.17 16.42 33.41
CA LEU A 208 -6.58 17.75 33.48
C LEU A 208 -7.45 18.65 34.35
#